data_AF-A0A2D7ID47-F1
#
_entry.id   AF-A0A2D7ID47-F1
#
_cell.length_a   1.000
_cell.length_b   1.000
_cell.length_c   1.000
_cell.angle_alpha   90.00
_cell.angle_beta   90.00
_cell.angle_gamma   90.00
#
_symmetry.space_group_name_H-M   'P 1'
#
loop_
_entity.id
_entity.type
_entity.pdbx_description
1 polymer ?
#
loop_
_entity_poly.entity_id
_entity_poly.type
_entity_poly.pdbx_seq_one_letter_code
_entity_poly.pdbx_strand_id
1 'polypeptide(L)'
;MNNFRELDKTALAEISFRSSKVRPDISEVSNYINRLKDDLFSDKWSEAIKKHIKSSLVLYIRVMQKQLAPNGAHYRASDISKQHLEHVIPQNKIINAYLHDHISAEIVLQMPLCMIDDSHKHILEGDWQTAATWEFPFKRYKLAGYNNTIKDARGNIVDFEKYTIEDHFNMIGVKLDN
;
A
#
# COMPACT_ATOMS: atom_id res chain seq x y z
N MET A 1 -0.48 -30.98 30.01
CA MET A 1 0.43 -31.94 29.33
C MET A 1 -0.21 -32.26 27.99
N ASN A 2 0.43 -31.94 26.88
CA ASN A 2 -0.18 -32.12 25.55
C ASN A 2 -0.08 -33.59 25.14
N ASN A 3 -1.20 -34.20 24.73
CA ASN A 3 -1.24 -35.60 24.33
C ASN A 3 -1.00 -35.74 22.82
N PHE A 4 0.27 -35.62 22.42
CA PHE A 4 0.68 -35.68 21.01
C PHE A 4 0.26 -36.98 20.30
N ARG A 5 0.11 -38.10 21.04
CA ARG A 5 -0.35 -39.39 20.49
C ARG A 5 -1.80 -39.36 19.99
N GLU A 6 -2.63 -38.43 20.46
CA GLU A 6 -3.99 -38.25 19.93
C GLU A 6 -4.00 -37.43 18.64
N LEU A 7 -3.03 -36.53 18.45
CA LEU A 7 -2.88 -35.77 17.21
C LEU A 7 -2.47 -36.69 16.04
N ASP A 8 -1.65 -37.71 16.30
CA ASP A 8 -1.28 -38.73 15.29
C ASP A 8 -2.49 -39.55 14.79
N LYS A 9 -3.55 -39.63 15.60
CA LYS A 9 -4.75 -40.43 15.32
C LYS A 9 -5.93 -39.60 14.82
N THR A 10 -5.82 -38.28 14.86
CA THR A 10 -6.92 -37.36 14.55
C THR A 10 -6.55 -36.52 13.33
N ALA A 11 -7.23 -36.75 12.21
CA ALA A 11 -7.16 -35.84 11.07
C ALA A 11 -7.89 -34.54 11.43
N LEU A 12 -7.15 -33.51 11.82
CA LEU A 12 -7.71 -32.19 12.07
C LEU A 12 -8.11 -31.55 10.73
N ALA A 13 -9.33 -31.02 10.66
CA ALA A 13 -9.77 -30.28 9.50
C ALA A 13 -8.94 -29.00 9.34
N GLU A 14 -8.56 -28.68 8.09
CA GLU A 14 -7.92 -27.40 7.79
C GLU A 14 -8.89 -26.25 8.05
N ILE A 15 -8.44 -25.24 8.78
CA ILE A 15 -9.19 -23.98 8.91
C ILE A 15 -9.10 -23.28 7.55
N SER A 16 -10.17 -23.38 6.79
CA SER A 16 -10.28 -22.76 5.47
C SER A 16 -11.41 -21.74 5.44
N PHE A 17 -11.18 -20.65 4.72
CA PHE A 17 -12.18 -19.63 4.44
C PHE A 17 -12.50 -19.69 2.95
N ARG A 18 -13.78 -19.54 2.59
CA ARG A 18 -14.16 -19.48 1.18
C ARG A 18 -13.46 -18.29 0.53
N SER A 19 -12.71 -18.54 -0.55
CA SER A 19 -12.12 -17.46 -1.34
C SER A 19 -13.25 -16.61 -1.90
N SER A 20 -13.36 -15.38 -1.41
CA SER A 20 -14.25 -14.38 -1.97
C SER A 20 -13.48 -13.59 -3.03
N LYS A 21 -14.08 -13.40 -4.20
CA LYS A 21 -13.58 -12.44 -5.20
C LYS A 21 -13.94 -10.99 -4.85
N VAL A 22 -14.51 -10.77 -3.66
CA VAL A 22 -14.99 -9.47 -3.21
C VAL A 22 -13.80 -8.68 -2.69
N ARG A 23 -13.75 -7.40 -3.06
CA ARG A 23 -12.78 -6.46 -2.50
C ARG A 23 -13.02 -6.35 -0.98
N PRO A 24 -11.97 -6.40 -0.14
CA PRO A 24 -12.11 -6.25 1.30
C PRO A 24 -12.81 -4.93 1.67
N ASP A 25 -13.60 -4.95 2.75
CA ASP A 25 -14.19 -3.73 3.29
C ASP A 25 -13.10 -2.84 3.89
N ILE A 26 -13.05 -1.58 3.47
CA ILE A 26 -11.97 -0.67 3.86
C ILE A 26 -12.00 -0.34 5.35
N SER A 27 -13.19 -0.27 5.96
CA SER A 27 -13.35 0.05 7.37
C SER A 27 -12.92 -1.13 8.24
N GLU A 28 -13.25 -2.37 7.84
CA GLU A 28 -12.73 -3.58 8.52
C GLU A 28 -11.20 -3.65 8.47
N VAL A 29 -10.61 -3.41 7.30
CA VAL A 29 -9.17 -3.42 7.10
C VAL A 29 -8.50 -2.30 7.92
N SER A 30 -9.08 -1.10 7.92
CA SER A 30 -8.61 0.04 8.70
C SER A 30 -8.63 -0.25 10.19
N ASN A 31 -9.72 -0.83 10.70
CA ASN A 31 -9.82 -1.23 12.10
C ASN A 31 -8.77 -2.25 12.50
N TYR A 32 -8.46 -3.22 11.63
CA TYR A 32 -7.40 -4.19 11.90
C TYR A 32 -6.01 -3.53 11.95
N ILE A 33 -5.71 -2.62 11.02
CA ILE A 33 -4.44 -1.89 11.00
C ILE A 33 -4.29 -0.97 12.22
N ASN A 34 -5.38 -0.33 12.66
CA ASN A 34 -5.41 0.47 13.90
C ASN A 34 -5.07 -0.41 15.12
N ARG A 35 -5.67 -1.60 15.25
CA ARG A 35 -5.31 -2.53 16.33
C ARG A 35 -3.84 -2.95 16.31
N LEU A 36 -3.25 -3.17 15.13
CA LEU A 36 -1.81 -3.45 15.02
C LEU A 36 -0.95 -2.25 15.42
N LYS A 37 -1.41 -1.03 15.14
CA LYS A 37 -0.75 0.21 15.57
C LYS A 37 -0.85 0.38 17.09
N ASP A 38 -2.01 0.14 17.69
CA ASP A 38 -2.20 0.18 19.15
C ASP A 38 -1.27 -0.82 19.83
N ASP A 39 -1.18 -2.04 19.29
CA ASP A 39 -0.23 -3.04 19.75
C ASP A 39 1.22 -2.55 19.60
N LEU A 40 1.59 -1.96 18.46
CA LEU A 40 2.96 -1.45 18.24
C LEU A 40 3.40 -0.44 19.31
N PHE A 41 2.50 0.40 19.79
CA PHE A 41 2.79 1.44 20.79
C PHE A 41 2.45 1.02 22.23
N SER A 42 1.96 -0.19 22.45
CA SER A 42 1.64 -0.69 23.78
C SER A 42 2.89 -1.12 24.55
N ASP A 43 2.93 -0.80 25.85
CA ASP A 43 3.99 -1.24 26.77
C ASP A 43 3.95 -2.75 27.08
N LYS A 44 2.90 -3.46 26.64
CA LYS A 44 2.78 -4.92 26.85
C LYS A 44 3.83 -5.72 26.07
N TRP A 45 4.40 -5.14 25.01
CA TRP A 45 5.32 -5.81 24.12
C TRP A 45 6.75 -5.31 24.28
N SER A 46 7.72 -6.22 24.20
CA SER A 46 9.13 -5.85 24.12
C SER A 46 9.45 -5.21 22.76
N GLU A 47 10.56 -4.48 22.69
CA GLU A 47 11.04 -3.85 21.44
C GLU A 47 11.24 -4.85 20.29
N ALA A 48 11.69 -6.07 20.62
CA ALA A 48 11.81 -7.15 19.64
C ALA A 48 10.45 -7.52 19.03
N ILE A 49 9.41 -7.64 19.84
CA ILE A 49 8.05 -7.95 19.37
C ILE A 49 7.45 -6.76 18.62
N LYS A 50 7.66 -5.52 19.09
CA LYS A 50 7.26 -4.31 18.36
C LYS A 50 7.85 -4.26 16.94
N LYS A 51 9.10 -4.68 16.75
CA LYS A 51 9.71 -4.80 15.41
C LYS A 51 8.96 -5.80 14.51
N HIS A 52 8.53 -6.93 15.05
CA HIS A 52 7.71 -7.91 14.31
C HIS A 52 6.31 -7.36 13.99
N ILE A 53 5.65 -6.70 14.96
CA ILE A 53 4.35 -6.05 14.76
C ILE A 53 4.45 -5.00 13.64
N LYS A 54 5.47 -4.13 13.68
CA LYS A 54 5.71 -3.13 12.62
C LYS A 54 5.88 -3.79 11.25
N SER A 55 6.64 -4.87 11.18
CA SER A 55 6.88 -5.59 9.92
C SER A 55 5.58 -6.19 9.36
N SER A 56 4.76 -6.81 10.23
CA SER A 56 3.45 -7.34 9.86
C SER A 56 2.48 -6.24 9.42
N LEU A 57 2.44 -5.12 10.13
CA LEU A 57 1.61 -3.95 9.79
C LEU A 57 1.96 -3.42 8.39
N VAL A 58 3.26 -3.22 8.10
CA VAL A 58 3.71 -2.72 6.78
C VAL A 58 3.37 -3.71 5.66
N LEU A 59 3.61 -5.01 5.88
CA LEU A 59 3.30 -6.03 4.90
C LEU A 59 1.79 -6.10 4.62
N TYR A 60 0.98 -6.11 5.67
CA TYR A 60 -0.47 -6.18 5.55
C TYR A 60 -1.03 -4.97 4.80
N ILE A 61 -0.58 -3.75 5.13
CA ILE A 61 -0.95 -2.53 4.40
C ILE A 61 -0.63 -2.65 2.91
N ARG A 62 0.58 -3.10 2.54
CA ARG A 62 0.96 -3.25 1.11
C ARG A 62 0.06 -4.23 0.37
N VAL A 63 -0.27 -5.36 0.98
CA VAL A 63 -1.15 -6.36 0.39
C VAL A 63 -2.55 -5.79 0.20
N MET A 64 -3.07 -5.07 1.19
CA MET A 64 -4.41 -4.47 1.13
C MET A 64 -4.48 -3.32 0.13
N GLN A 65 -3.50 -2.43 0.08
CA GLN A 65 -3.42 -1.37 -0.95
C GLN A 65 -3.53 -1.96 -2.36
N LYS A 66 -2.84 -3.08 -2.63
CA LYS A 66 -2.95 -3.78 -3.91
C LYS A 66 -4.34 -4.37 -4.15
N GLN A 67 -4.96 -4.99 -3.15
CA GLN A 67 -6.30 -5.58 -3.30
C GLN A 67 -7.41 -4.54 -3.45
N LEU A 68 -7.25 -3.39 -2.80
CA LEU A 68 -8.19 -2.28 -2.84
C LEU A 68 -8.05 -1.44 -4.11
N ALA A 69 -6.86 -1.38 -4.72
CA ALA A 69 -6.66 -0.70 -5.99
C ALA A 69 -7.46 -1.36 -7.14
N PRO A 70 -7.96 -0.60 -8.11
CA PRO A 70 -8.59 -1.16 -9.31
C PRO A 70 -7.57 -2.01 -10.08
N ASN A 71 -7.88 -3.27 -10.35
CA ASN A 71 -6.98 -4.18 -11.07
C ASN A 71 -5.55 -4.27 -10.49
N GLY A 72 -5.38 -4.02 -9.18
CA GLY A 72 -4.07 -4.08 -8.51
C GLY A 72 -3.21 -2.81 -8.57
N ALA A 73 -3.62 -1.76 -9.28
CA ALA A 73 -2.91 -0.48 -9.34
C ALA A 73 -3.82 0.68 -9.79
N HIS A 74 -3.61 1.87 -9.25
CA HIS A 74 -4.37 3.08 -9.61
C HIS A 74 -3.95 3.68 -10.95
N TYR A 75 -2.70 3.45 -11.34
CA TYR A 75 -2.08 4.00 -12.53
C TYR A 75 -1.29 2.94 -13.28
N ARG A 76 -1.10 3.12 -14.58
CA ARG A 76 -0.35 2.19 -15.43
C ARG A 76 0.43 2.94 -16.50
N ALA A 77 1.71 2.62 -16.61
CA ALA A 77 2.55 3.06 -17.72
C ALA A 77 2.14 2.38 -19.02
N SER A 78 2.31 3.09 -20.13
CA SER A 78 2.14 2.55 -21.48
C SER A 78 3.32 1.64 -21.84
N ASP A 79 3.07 0.66 -22.72
CA ASP A 79 4.09 -0.22 -23.32
C ASP A 79 4.93 -1.01 -22.30
N ILE A 80 4.29 -1.59 -21.28
CA ILE A 80 4.98 -2.44 -20.29
C ILE A 80 5.07 -3.89 -20.74
N SER A 81 6.28 -4.44 -20.66
CA SER A 81 6.60 -5.84 -20.94
C SER A 81 6.50 -6.71 -19.68
N LYS A 82 7.25 -6.34 -18.64
CA LYS A 82 7.29 -7.02 -17.34
C LYS A 82 6.82 -6.06 -16.27
N GLN A 83 5.84 -6.49 -15.49
CA GLN A 83 5.14 -5.63 -14.54
C GLN A 83 5.91 -5.46 -13.23
N HIS A 84 6.06 -4.22 -12.78
CA HIS A 84 6.54 -3.86 -11.46
C HIS A 84 5.56 -2.89 -10.81
N LEU A 85 5.08 -3.23 -9.60
CA LEU A 85 4.18 -2.38 -8.84
C LEU A 85 5.02 -1.41 -8.01
N GLU A 86 4.85 -0.12 -8.26
CA GLU A 86 5.55 0.94 -7.54
C GLU A 86 4.57 1.78 -6.70
N HIS A 87 5.02 2.20 -5.53
CA HIS A 87 4.31 3.19 -4.73
C HIS A 87 4.67 4.60 -5.23
N VAL A 88 3.67 5.37 -5.67
CA VAL A 88 3.93 6.70 -6.25
C VAL A 88 4.49 7.64 -5.17
N ILE A 89 3.99 7.54 -3.94
CA ILE A 89 4.63 8.09 -2.74
C ILE A 89 5.38 6.94 -2.05
N PRO A 90 6.67 7.08 -1.69
CA PRO A 90 7.42 6.02 -1.05
C PRO A 90 6.72 5.46 0.18
N GLN A 91 6.61 4.12 0.26
CA GLN A 91 5.83 3.46 1.31
C GLN A 91 6.27 3.88 2.72
N ASN A 92 7.58 4.04 2.96
CA ASN A 92 8.07 4.44 4.27
C ASN A 92 7.57 5.83 4.69
N LYS A 93 7.39 6.77 3.75
CA LYS A 93 6.79 8.09 4.03
C LYS A 93 5.33 7.95 4.44
N ILE A 94 4.56 7.14 3.71
CA ILE A 94 3.16 6.85 4.02
C ILE A 94 3.02 6.24 5.41
N ILE A 95 3.77 5.18 5.69
CA ILE A 95 3.71 4.46 6.97
C ILE A 95 4.11 5.38 8.11
N ASN A 96 5.19 6.15 7.97
CA ASN A 96 5.62 7.06 9.04
C ASN A 96 4.56 8.13 9.31
N ALA A 97 3.96 8.75 8.28
CA ALA A 97 2.88 9.72 8.48
C ALA A 97 1.70 9.13 9.27
N TYR A 98 1.30 7.89 8.95
CA TYR A 98 0.26 7.17 9.67
C TYR A 98 0.63 6.83 11.12
N LEU A 99 1.84 6.34 11.35
CA LEU A 99 2.32 6.02 12.69
C LEU A 99 2.43 7.26 13.59
N HIS A 100 2.59 8.45 13.00
CA HIS A 100 2.59 9.74 13.67
C HIS A 100 1.23 10.47 13.65
N ASP A 101 0.13 9.78 13.30
CA ASP A 101 -1.24 10.32 13.32
C ASP A 101 -1.50 11.50 12.37
N HIS A 102 -0.67 11.66 11.33
CA HIS A 102 -0.87 12.69 10.31
C HIS A 102 -1.89 12.29 9.23
N ILE A 103 -2.15 10.99 9.07
CA ILE A 103 -3.15 10.44 8.13
C ILE A 103 -3.84 9.24 8.76
N SER A 104 -5.10 8.99 8.38
CA SER A 104 -5.86 7.83 8.84
C SER A 104 -5.45 6.53 8.13
N ALA A 105 -5.84 5.38 8.68
CA ALA A 105 -5.64 4.08 8.02
C ALA A 105 -6.37 4.00 6.66
N GLU A 106 -7.55 4.61 6.54
CA GLU A 106 -8.31 4.66 5.28
C GLU A 106 -7.56 5.40 4.18
N ILE A 107 -6.90 6.52 4.54
CA ILE A 107 -6.07 7.30 3.64
C ILE A 107 -4.82 6.51 3.23
N VAL A 108 -4.17 5.81 4.17
CA VAL A 108 -3.02 4.93 3.87
C VAL A 108 -3.38 3.85 2.86
N LEU A 109 -4.51 3.17 3.08
CA LEU A 109 -4.96 2.05 2.26
C LEU A 109 -5.26 2.44 0.81
N GLN A 110 -5.55 3.71 0.60
CA GLN A 110 -5.95 4.25 -0.70
C GLN A 110 -4.85 5.08 -1.35
N MET A 111 -3.61 4.99 -0.87
CA MET A 111 -2.47 5.70 -1.47
C MET A 111 -2.17 5.24 -2.92
N PRO A 112 -1.61 6.15 -3.74
CA PRO A 112 -1.42 5.90 -5.16
C PRO A 112 -0.41 4.78 -5.44
N LEU A 113 -0.83 3.85 -6.30
CA LEU A 113 -0.04 2.71 -6.77
C LEU A 113 0.05 2.78 -8.29
N CYS A 114 1.25 2.63 -8.84
CA CYS A 114 1.48 2.68 -10.27
C CYS A 114 2.16 1.40 -10.77
N MET A 115 1.60 0.82 -11.82
CA MET A 115 2.25 -0.26 -12.55
C MET A 115 3.22 0.32 -13.58
N ILE A 116 4.49 -0.03 -13.49
CA ILE A 116 5.56 0.36 -14.43
C ILE A 116 6.23 -0.88 -15.04
N ASP A 117 7.09 -0.67 -16.03
CA ASP A 117 7.98 -1.73 -16.50
C ASP A 117 9.11 -2.00 -15.48
N ASP A 118 9.41 -3.28 -15.23
CA ASP A 118 10.46 -3.72 -14.29
C ASP A 118 11.85 -3.17 -14.67
N SER A 119 12.11 -2.90 -15.95
CA SER A 119 13.34 -2.25 -16.40
C SER A 119 13.49 -0.81 -15.90
N HIS A 120 12.39 -0.16 -15.53
CA HIS A 120 12.38 1.23 -15.06
C HIS A 120 12.36 1.38 -13.54
N LYS A 121 12.31 0.29 -12.76
CA LYS A 121 12.21 0.39 -11.28
C LYS A 121 13.36 1.17 -10.66
N HIS A 122 14.58 0.96 -11.16
CA HIS A 122 15.79 1.59 -10.64
C HIS A 122 15.86 3.10 -10.92
N ILE A 123 15.08 3.60 -11.90
CA ILE A 123 14.97 5.04 -12.17
C ILE A 123 14.36 5.76 -10.96
N LEU A 124 13.43 5.10 -10.25
CA LEU A 124 12.69 5.67 -9.13
C LEU A 124 13.31 5.32 -7.75
N GLU A 125 14.46 4.65 -7.76
CA GLU A 125 15.28 4.36 -6.57
C GLU A 125 16.28 5.49 -6.29
N GLY A 126 16.75 5.60 -5.04
CA GLY A 126 17.72 6.63 -4.63
C GLY A 126 17.09 7.95 -4.16
N ASP A 127 17.74 9.08 -4.48
CA ASP A 127 17.39 10.42 -3.97
C ASP A 127 15.96 10.85 -4.34
N TRP A 128 15.36 10.27 -5.37
CA TRP A 128 13.98 10.55 -5.76
C TRP A 128 12.94 10.05 -4.76
N GLN A 129 13.31 9.08 -3.90
CA GLN A 129 12.47 8.66 -2.78
C GLN A 129 12.36 9.78 -1.73
N THR A 130 13.41 10.57 -1.52
CA THR A 130 13.36 11.71 -0.59
C THR A 130 12.73 12.94 -1.23
N ALA A 131 12.89 13.13 -2.55
CA ALA A 131 12.31 14.25 -3.31
C ALA A 131 10.80 14.18 -3.56
N ALA A 132 10.15 13.02 -3.33
CA ALA A 132 8.71 12.88 -3.49
C ALA A 132 7.93 13.87 -2.60
N THR A 133 7.21 14.81 -3.21
CA THR A 133 6.30 15.74 -2.53
C THR A 133 4.94 15.08 -2.34
N TRP A 134 4.33 15.28 -1.17
CA TRP A 134 2.98 14.79 -0.88
C TRP A 134 1.93 15.40 -1.81
N GLU A 135 2.03 16.70 -2.07
CA GLU A 135 1.08 17.44 -2.90
C GLU A 135 1.10 16.98 -4.36
N PHE A 136 2.29 16.83 -4.96
CA PHE A 136 2.48 16.42 -6.36
C PHE A 136 3.22 15.07 -6.45
N PRO A 137 2.55 13.94 -6.23
CA PRO A 137 3.22 12.65 -6.06
C PRO A 137 3.99 12.20 -7.32
N PHE A 138 3.53 12.55 -8.52
CA PHE A 138 4.19 12.19 -9.78
C PHE A 138 5.38 13.09 -10.18
N LYS A 139 5.58 14.22 -9.50
CA LYS A 139 6.70 15.13 -9.84
C LYS A 139 8.05 14.44 -9.73
N ARG A 140 8.19 13.49 -8.81
CA ARG A 140 9.40 12.66 -8.67
C ARG A 140 9.71 11.83 -9.91
N TYR A 141 8.70 11.39 -10.66
CA TYR A 141 8.91 10.59 -11.87
C TYR A 141 9.59 11.44 -12.94
N LYS A 142 9.10 12.67 -13.12
CA LYS A 142 9.72 13.62 -14.04
C LYS A 142 11.15 13.98 -13.61
N LEU A 143 11.35 14.28 -12.33
CA LEU A 143 12.69 14.61 -11.81
C LEU A 143 13.67 13.45 -11.98
N ALA A 144 13.20 12.21 -11.84
CA ALA A 144 13.98 11.01 -12.08
C ALA A 144 14.27 10.72 -13.57
N GLY A 145 13.72 11.51 -14.51
CA GLY A 145 13.86 11.26 -15.94
C GLY A 145 12.99 10.12 -16.48
N TYR A 146 11.92 9.75 -15.76
CA TYR A 146 10.94 8.78 -16.22
C TYR A 146 10.09 9.39 -17.34
N ASN A 147 10.14 8.81 -18.54
CA ASN A 147 9.55 9.41 -19.75
C ASN A 147 8.33 8.66 -20.30
N ASN A 148 7.96 7.50 -19.73
CA ASN A 148 6.80 6.76 -20.21
C ASN A 148 5.51 7.46 -19.83
N THR A 149 4.54 7.43 -20.76
CA THR A 149 3.18 7.92 -20.50
C THR A 149 2.50 7.04 -19.45
N ILE A 150 2.03 7.65 -18.35
CA ILE A 150 1.21 6.98 -17.34
C ILE A 150 -0.24 7.40 -17.51
N LYS A 151 -1.15 6.42 -17.44
CA LYS A 151 -2.60 6.63 -17.43
C LYS A 151 -3.20 6.24 -16.08
N ASP A 152 -4.24 6.97 -15.68
CA ASP A 152 -5.06 6.67 -14.52
C ASP A 152 -6.02 5.48 -14.80
N ALA A 153 -6.73 5.00 -13.79
CA ALA A 153 -7.66 3.87 -13.91
C ALA A 153 -8.85 4.14 -14.85
N ARG A 154 -9.08 5.41 -15.22
CA ARG A 154 -10.12 5.86 -16.17
C ARG A 154 -9.57 6.07 -17.58
N GLY A 155 -8.26 5.93 -17.77
CA GLY A 155 -7.56 6.09 -19.06
C GLY A 155 -7.02 7.51 -19.32
N ASN A 156 -7.13 8.44 -18.38
CA ASN A 156 -6.62 9.80 -18.52
C ASN A 156 -5.10 9.81 -18.36
N ILE A 157 -4.41 10.64 -19.15
CA ILE A 157 -2.96 10.81 -19.03
C ILE A 157 -2.66 11.66 -17.79
N VAL A 158 -1.68 11.22 -17.00
CA VAL A 158 -1.22 11.94 -15.81
C VAL A 158 -0.17 12.98 -16.23
N ASP A 159 -0.42 14.26 -15.91
CA ASP A 159 0.58 15.33 -16.01
C ASP A 159 1.49 15.30 -14.77
N PHE A 160 2.74 14.87 -14.92
CA PHE A 160 3.66 14.72 -13.78
C PHE A 160 3.94 16.00 -13.00
N GLU A 161 3.73 17.19 -13.58
CA GLU A 161 3.96 18.46 -12.87
C GLU A 161 2.75 18.95 -12.11
N LYS A 162 1.54 18.62 -12.58
CA LYS A 162 0.30 19.23 -12.09
C LYS A 162 -0.58 18.25 -11.32
N TYR A 163 -0.40 16.96 -11.54
CA TYR A 163 -1.27 15.95 -10.93
C TYR A 163 -1.05 15.90 -9.42
N THR A 164 -2.10 16.23 -8.67
CA THR A 164 -2.06 16.35 -7.22
C THR A 164 -2.48 15.05 -6.54
N ILE A 165 -2.22 14.96 -5.24
CA ILE A 165 -2.80 13.91 -4.41
C ILE A 165 -4.32 14.06 -4.25
N GLU A 166 -4.84 15.28 -4.35
CA GLU A 166 -6.29 15.52 -4.34
C GLU A 166 -6.95 14.94 -5.60
N ASP A 167 -6.33 15.12 -6.78
CA ASP A 167 -6.79 14.52 -8.04
C ASP A 167 -6.87 12.98 -7.92
N HIS A 168 -5.91 12.38 -7.22
CA HIS A 168 -5.92 10.95 -6.95
C HIS A 168 -7.14 10.52 -6.11
N PHE A 169 -7.40 11.18 -4.99
CA PHE A 169 -8.53 10.83 -4.12
C PHE A 169 -9.87 11.11 -4.79
N ASN A 170 -9.99 12.23 -5.52
CA ASN A 170 -11.13 12.54 -6.37
C ASN A 170 -11.39 11.46 -7.43
N MET A 171 -10.33 10.93 -8.06
CA MET A 171 -10.46 9.84 -9.04
C MET A 171 -11.07 8.57 -8.43
N ILE A 172 -10.72 8.22 -7.20
CA ILE A 172 -11.21 7.00 -6.52
C ILE A 172 -12.47 7.25 -5.68
N GLY A 173 -12.99 8.48 -5.64
CA GLY A 173 -14.20 8.84 -4.91
C GLY A 173 -14.02 8.97 -3.40
N VAL A 174 -12.79 9.22 -2.95
CA VAL A 174 -12.47 9.44 -1.53
C VAL A 174 -12.47 10.93 -1.24
N LYS A 175 -13.16 11.34 -0.18
CA LYS A 175 -13.09 12.71 0.31
C LYS A 175 -11.92 12.85 1.25
N LEU A 176 -11.10 13.87 1.03
CA LEU A 176 -10.15 14.33 2.03
C LEU A 176 -10.94 15.15 3.05
N ASP A 177 -10.88 14.76 4.32
CA ASP A 177 -11.39 15.61 5.39
C ASP A 177 -10.46 16.83 5.47
N ASN A 178 -10.99 18.01 5.14
CA ASN A 178 -10.31 19.30 5.28
C ASN A 178 -10.30 19.75 6.74
#